data_AF-A0A0C2X7D5-F1
#
_entry.id   AF-A0A0C2X7D5-F1
#
_cell.length_a   1.000
_cell.length_b   1.000
_cell.length_c   1.000
_cell.angle_alpha   90.00
_cell.angle_beta   90.00
_cell.angle_gamma   90.00
#
_symmetry.space_group_name_H-M   'P 1'
#
loop_
_entity.id
_entity.type
_entity.pdbx_description
1 polymer ?
#
loop_
_entity_poly.entity_id
_entity_poly.type
_entity_poly.pdbx_seq_one_letter_code
_entity_poly.pdbx_strand_id
1 'polypeptide(L)'
;MDNTRATRLEKLFTKILGGSNPVPANQKDLFIDAICAQDDKVLCISRLVASNNGIPSICAALLYDFSDTFANNQATNLLKYFMAPEIEGVGSGLYLEKILVGIVTPPIFWEALRSAFDRKCLGAEAETCFAWLMYKLISFQTS
;
A
#
# COMPACT_ATOMS: atom_id res chain seq x y z
N MET A 1 3.17 -13.69 -23.41
CA MET A 1 3.53 -12.41 -24.04
C MET A 1 3.06 -11.23 -23.16
N ASP A 2 3.49 -11.18 -21.89
CA ASP A 2 3.17 -10.07 -20.95
C ASP A 2 4.42 -9.42 -20.34
N ASN A 3 5.60 -9.75 -20.87
CA ASN A 3 6.88 -9.32 -20.31
C ASN A 3 7.10 -7.80 -20.43
N THR A 4 6.46 -7.13 -21.40
CA THR A 4 6.63 -5.68 -21.62
C THR A 4 5.95 -4.84 -20.55
N ARG A 5 4.76 -5.26 -20.06
CA ARG A 5 4.05 -4.52 -19.00
C ARG A 5 4.76 -4.71 -17.66
N ALA A 6 5.08 -5.94 -17.29
CA ALA A 6 5.83 -6.24 -16.07
C ALA A 6 7.17 -5.49 -16.03
N THR A 7 7.93 -5.51 -17.13
CA THR A 7 9.19 -4.77 -17.23
C THR A 7 9.00 -3.25 -17.06
N ARG A 8 7.92 -2.67 -17.59
CA ARG A 8 7.63 -1.24 -17.43
C ARG A 8 7.27 -0.88 -15.99
N LEU A 9 6.48 -1.72 -15.33
CA LEU A 9 6.12 -1.56 -13.92
C LEU A 9 7.36 -1.69 -13.02
N GLU A 10 8.23 -2.68 -13.27
CA GLU A 10 9.47 -2.83 -12.50
C GLU A 10 10.42 -1.63 -12.68
N LYS A 11 10.51 -1.10 -13.91
CA LYS A 11 11.28 0.13 -14.18
C LYS A 11 10.71 1.32 -13.43
N LEU A 12 9.38 1.47 -13.39
CA LEU A 12 8.72 2.53 -12.63
C LEU A 12 8.96 2.38 -11.13
N PHE A 13 8.77 1.18 -10.59
CA PHE A 13 9.01 0.87 -9.19
C PHE A 13 10.43 1.23 -8.78
N THR A 14 11.43 0.71 -9.51
CA THR A 14 12.84 1.00 -9.24
C THR A 14 13.16 2.48 -9.36
N LYS A 15 12.60 3.17 -10.37
CA LYS A 15 12.80 4.61 -10.56
C LYS A 15 12.27 5.43 -9.39
N ILE A 16 11.09 5.08 -8.87
CA ILE A 16 10.48 5.78 -7.73
C ILE A 16 11.29 5.51 -6.46
N LEU A 17 11.67 4.25 -6.20
CA LEU A 17 12.47 3.90 -5.03
C LEU A 17 13.87 4.52 -5.02
N GLY A 18 14.48 4.69 -6.19
CA GLY A 18 15.79 5.34 -6.34
C GLY A 18 15.73 6.85 -6.51
N GLY A 19 14.54 7.45 -6.56
CA GLY A 19 14.34 8.88 -6.74
C GLY A 19 14.69 9.69 -5.49
N SER A 20 14.45 11.00 -5.56
CA SER A 20 14.59 11.93 -4.40
C SER A 20 13.26 12.48 -3.90
N ASN A 21 12.18 12.32 -4.68
CA ASN A 21 10.84 12.78 -4.32
C ASN A 21 9.87 11.60 -4.32
N PRO A 22 8.78 11.67 -3.53
CA PRO A 22 7.68 10.72 -3.62
C PRO A 22 7.06 10.65 -5.02
N VAL A 23 6.31 9.58 -5.30
CA VAL A 23 5.57 9.41 -6.55
C VAL A 23 4.71 10.64 -6.87
N PRO A 24 4.71 11.14 -8.12
CA PRO A 24 3.84 12.24 -8.52
C PRO A 24 2.38 11.78 -8.71
N ALA A 25 1.43 12.70 -8.53
CA ALA A 25 -0.01 12.41 -8.60
C ALA A 25 -0.46 11.71 -9.90
N ASN A 26 0.13 12.07 -11.04
CA ASN A 26 -0.18 11.46 -12.34
C ASN A 26 0.35 10.02 -12.51
N GLN A 27 1.16 9.52 -11.58
CA GLN A 27 1.69 8.15 -11.57
C GLN A 27 1.22 7.34 -10.36
N LYS A 28 0.33 7.87 -9.52
CA LYS A 28 -0.11 7.24 -8.27
C LYS A 28 -0.63 5.80 -8.49
N ASP A 29 -1.53 5.63 -9.45
CA ASP A 29 -2.17 4.33 -9.70
C ASP A 29 -1.18 3.36 -10.37
N LEU A 30 -0.33 3.86 -11.25
CA LEU A 30 0.73 3.06 -11.88
C LEU A 30 1.77 2.58 -10.86
N PHE A 31 2.06 3.36 -9.83
CA PHE A 31 2.97 2.94 -8.76
C PHE A 31 2.34 1.86 -7.88
N ILE A 32 1.04 1.99 -7.55
CA ILE A 32 0.30 0.93 -6.85
C ILE A 32 0.27 -0.34 -7.69
N ASP A 33 -0.08 -0.25 -8.98
CA ASP A 33 0.01 -1.38 -9.92
C ASP A 33 1.42 -2.00 -9.94
N ALA A 34 2.47 -1.17 -9.86
CA ALA A 34 3.85 -1.65 -9.89
C ALA A 34 4.27 -2.37 -8.61
N ILE A 35 3.70 -2.02 -7.45
CA ILE A 35 3.84 -2.77 -6.19
C ILE A 35 3.10 -4.10 -6.32
N CYS A 36 1.82 -4.06 -6.71
CA CYS A 36 0.95 -5.23 -6.79
C CYS A 36 1.42 -6.26 -7.83
N ALA A 37 2.21 -5.85 -8.82
CA ALA A 37 2.79 -6.70 -9.85
C ALA A 37 4.10 -7.41 -9.44
N GLN A 38 4.60 -7.18 -8.22
CA GLN A 38 5.83 -7.85 -7.75
C GLN A 38 5.50 -9.26 -7.25
N ASP A 39 5.99 -10.28 -7.97
CA ASP A 39 5.80 -11.69 -7.62
C ASP A 39 6.45 -12.05 -6.27
N ASP A 40 7.70 -11.61 -6.07
CA ASP A 40 8.42 -11.77 -4.80
C ASP A 40 8.03 -10.64 -3.82
N LYS A 41 7.00 -10.93 -3.03
CA LYS A 41 6.43 -9.98 -2.08
C LYS A 41 7.37 -9.62 -0.95
N VAL A 42 8.19 -10.57 -0.50
CA VAL A 42 9.18 -10.36 0.56
C VAL A 42 10.24 -9.38 0.08
N LEU A 43 10.77 -9.59 -1.13
CA LEU A 43 11.73 -8.68 -1.73
C LEU A 43 11.12 -7.29 -1.99
N CYS A 44 9.88 -7.23 -2.48
CA CYS A 44 9.18 -5.96 -2.70
C CYS A 44 9.09 -5.12 -1.41
N ILE A 45 8.58 -5.72 -0.33
CA ILE A 45 8.42 -5.06 0.96
C ILE A 45 9.77 -4.64 1.54
N SER A 46 10.79 -5.49 1.40
CA SER A 46 12.16 -5.15 1.82
C SER A 46 12.68 -3.91 1.09
N ARG A 47 12.49 -3.81 -0.24
CA ARG A 47 12.89 -2.66 -1.05
C ARG A 47 12.10 -1.39 -0.68
N LEU A 48 10.80 -1.51 -0.40
CA LEU A 48 9.95 -0.41 0.03
C LEU A 48 10.42 0.18 1.37
N VAL A 49 10.77 -0.66 2.34
CA VAL A 49 11.23 -0.24 3.67
C VAL A 49 12.68 0.28 3.63
N ALA A 50 13.54 -0.34 2.80
CA ALA A 50 14.95 0.07 2.68
C ALA A 50 15.15 1.37 1.89
N SER A 51 14.20 1.74 1.03
CA SER A 51 14.24 2.99 0.27
C SER A 51 13.76 4.16 1.12
N ASN A 52 14.48 5.29 1.05
CA ASN A 52 14.06 6.56 1.63
C ASN A 52 12.74 7.09 1.02
N ASN A 53 12.33 6.61 -0.16
CA ASN A 53 11.14 7.05 -0.87
C ASN A 53 10.04 5.99 -0.98
N GLY A 54 10.24 4.76 -0.49
CA GLY A 54 9.24 3.70 -0.61
C GLY A 54 7.94 4.03 0.14
N ILE A 55 8.01 4.09 1.47
CA ILE A 55 6.86 4.46 2.32
C ILE A 55 6.32 5.87 1.95
N PRO A 56 7.14 6.92 1.83
CA PRO A 56 6.65 8.24 1.43
C PRO A 56 5.89 8.26 0.10
N SER A 57 6.31 7.44 -0.88
CA SER A 57 5.58 7.32 -2.15
C SER A 57 4.25 6.59 -2.01
N ILE A 58 4.16 5.57 -1.14
CA ILE A 58 2.87 4.92 -0.87
C ILE A 58 1.92 5.92 -0.21
N CYS A 59 2.39 6.64 0.82
CA CYS A 59 1.60 7.67 1.49
C CYS A 59 1.13 8.73 0.49
N ALA A 60 2.03 9.26 -0.34
CA ALA A 60 1.67 10.24 -1.36
C ALA A 60 0.58 9.71 -2.31
N ALA A 61 0.74 8.48 -2.83
CA ALA A 61 -0.24 7.86 -3.73
C ALA A 61 -1.64 7.76 -3.10
N LEU A 62 -1.72 7.36 -1.83
CA LEU A 62 -2.98 7.24 -1.09
C LEU A 62 -3.61 8.59 -0.73
N LEU A 63 -2.80 9.65 -0.58
CA LEU A 63 -3.27 10.98 -0.23
C LEU A 63 -3.77 11.80 -1.43
N TYR A 64 -3.53 11.34 -2.66
CA TYR A 64 -3.97 12.05 -3.86
C TYR A 64 -5.43 11.79 -4.24
N ASP A 65 -6.10 10.80 -3.65
CA ASP A 65 -7.46 10.40 -4.04
C ASP A 65 -8.20 9.73 -2.89
N PHE A 66 -9.28 10.36 -2.43
CA PHE A 66 -10.14 9.86 -1.36
C PHE A 66 -11.52 9.44 -1.86
N SER A 67 -11.68 9.25 -3.18
CA SER A 67 -12.96 8.83 -3.74
C SER A 67 -13.31 7.41 -3.30
N ASP A 68 -14.61 7.14 -3.18
CA ASP A 68 -15.11 5.78 -2.88
C ASP A 68 -14.65 4.79 -3.96
N THR A 69 -14.52 5.24 -5.22
CA THR A 69 -13.96 4.44 -6.32
C THR A 69 -12.51 4.06 -6.06
N PHE A 70 -11.66 4.98 -5.63
CA PHE A 70 -10.26 4.68 -5.33
C PHE A 70 -10.14 3.74 -4.12
N ALA A 71 -10.91 4.00 -3.06
CA ALA A 71 -10.96 3.16 -1.88
C ALA A 71 -11.29 1.70 -2.21
N ASN A 72 -12.31 1.48 -3.05
CA ASN A 72 -12.76 0.15 -3.46
C ASN A 72 -11.88 -0.55 -4.51
N ASN A 73 -10.95 0.17 -5.14
CA ASN A 73 -10.10 -0.38 -6.19
C ASN A 73 -8.63 -0.32 -5.79
N GLN A 74 -7.92 0.74 -6.15
CA GLN A 74 -6.46 0.82 -6.02
C GLN A 74 -5.99 0.69 -4.57
N ALA A 75 -6.65 1.37 -3.62
CA ALA A 75 -6.31 1.23 -2.21
C ALA A 75 -6.56 -0.20 -1.69
N THR A 76 -7.69 -0.81 -2.08
CA THR A 76 -8.03 -2.20 -1.72
C THR A 76 -7.02 -3.18 -2.32
N ASN A 77 -6.64 -3.05 -3.58
CA ASN A 77 -5.63 -3.90 -4.22
C ASN A 77 -4.29 -3.84 -3.49
N LEU A 78 -3.87 -2.65 -3.09
CA LEU A 78 -2.64 -2.46 -2.32
C LEU A 78 -2.72 -3.14 -0.94
N LEU A 79 -3.83 -2.95 -0.22
CA LEU A 79 -4.02 -3.59 1.08
C LEU A 79 -4.08 -5.13 0.96
N LYS A 80 -4.78 -5.67 -0.04
CA LYS A 80 -4.79 -7.11 -0.35
C LYS A 80 -3.39 -7.64 -0.63
N TYR A 81 -2.55 -6.86 -1.31
CA TYR A 81 -1.16 -7.23 -1.53
C TYR A 81 -0.39 -7.35 -0.21
N PHE A 82 -0.58 -6.40 0.72
CA PHE A 82 0.04 -6.45 2.05
C PHE A 82 -0.53 -7.53 2.98
N MET A 83 -1.75 -8.00 2.73
CA MET A 83 -2.36 -9.14 3.44
C MET A 83 -1.74 -10.50 3.10
N ALA A 84 -0.82 -10.57 2.13
CA ALA A 84 -0.24 -11.82 1.69
C ALA A 84 0.53 -12.51 2.84
N PRO A 85 0.26 -13.79 3.15
CA PRO A 85 0.89 -14.50 4.28
C PRO A 85 2.41 -14.49 4.25
N GLU A 86 3.01 -14.46 3.05
CA GLU A 86 4.46 -14.41 2.87
C GLU A 86 5.09 -13.16 3.48
N ILE A 87 4.33 -12.06 3.62
CA ILE A 87 4.79 -10.79 4.18
C ILE A 87 4.75 -10.80 5.72
N GLU A 88 3.80 -11.51 6.33
CA GLU A 88 3.59 -11.45 7.79
C GLU A 88 4.80 -11.95 8.59
N GLY A 89 5.54 -12.93 8.06
CA GLY A 89 6.73 -13.49 8.72
C GLY A 89 8.01 -12.67 8.55
N VAL A 90 8.00 -11.62 7.72
CA VAL A 90 9.23 -10.89 7.36
C VAL A 90 9.70 -10.01 8.52
N GLY A 91 10.90 -10.30 9.04
CA GLY A 91 11.51 -9.54 10.13
C GLY A 91 10.63 -9.51 11.39
N SER A 92 9.97 -10.63 11.71
CA SER A 92 9.02 -10.74 12.82
C SER A 92 7.85 -9.76 12.75
N GLY A 93 7.43 -9.36 11.54
CA GLY A 93 6.32 -8.44 11.30
C GLY A 93 6.70 -6.96 11.26
N LEU A 94 7.94 -6.60 11.61
CA LEU A 94 8.40 -5.20 11.67
C LEU A 94 8.31 -4.46 10.34
N TYR A 95 8.51 -5.16 9.22
CA TYR A 95 8.45 -4.54 7.90
C TYR A 95 7.01 -4.17 7.53
N LEU A 96 6.07 -5.06 7.82
CA LEU A 96 4.65 -4.82 7.62
C LEU A 96 4.17 -3.69 8.53
N GLU A 97 4.57 -3.71 9.80
CA GLU A 97 4.26 -2.65 10.77
C GLU A 97 4.71 -1.28 10.26
N LYS A 98 5.97 -1.13 9.84
CA LYS A 98 6.49 0.14 9.31
C LYS A 98 5.66 0.69 8.15
N ILE A 99 5.25 -0.18 7.22
CA ILE A 99 4.42 0.23 6.09
C ILE A 99 3.03 0.63 6.57
N LEU A 100 2.36 -0.22 7.35
CA LEU A 100 0.98 0.03 7.77
C LEU A 100 0.86 1.27 8.66
N VAL A 101 1.78 1.45 9.61
CA VAL A 101 1.86 2.66 10.44
C VAL A 101 2.16 3.89 9.58
N GLY A 102 3.06 3.76 8.60
CA GLY A 102 3.40 4.84 7.67
C GLY A 102 2.21 5.33 6.85
N ILE A 103 1.39 4.42 6.31
CA ILE A 103 0.26 4.82 5.45
C ILE A 103 -0.92 5.39 6.23
N VAL A 104 -1.04 5.09 7.53
CA VAL A 104 -2.08 5.67 8.41
C VAL A 104 -1.59 6.87 9.21
N THR A 105 -0.33 7.28 9.04
CA THR A 105 0.25 8.45 9.70
C THR A 105 0.76 9.46 8.67
N PRO A 106 0.14 10.65 8.54
CA PRO A 106 -0.98 11.17 9.32
C PRO A 106 -2.32 10.45 9.04
N PRO A 107 -3.33 10.54 9.93
CA PRO A 107 -4.57 9.75 9.85
C PRO A 107 -5.51 10.16 8.70
N ILE A 108 -5.04 10.86 7.67
CA ILE A 108 -5.86 11.37 6.58
C ILE A 108 -6.44 10.21 5.76
N PHE A 109 -5.61 9.26 5.34
CA PHE A 109 -6.06 8.07 4.62
C PHE A 109 -6.98 7.20 5.49
N TRP A 110 -6.63 7.03 6.77
CA TRP A 110 -7.44 6.30 7.73
C TRP A 110 -8.84 6.90 7.89
N GLU A 111 -8.95 8.22 8.08
CA GLU A 111 -10.24 8.90 8.21
C GLU A 111 -11.07 8.81 6.92
N ALA A 112 -10.43 8.81 5.74
CA ALA A 112 -11.13 8.60 4.48
C ALA A 112 -11.75 7.19 4.40
N LEU A 113 -11.01 6.15 4.77
CA LEU A 113 -11.52 4.77 4.85
C LEU A 113 -12.64 4.65 5.89
N ARG A 114 -12.46 5.22 7.09
CA ARG A 114 -13.46 5.21 8.14
C ARG A 114 -14.75 5.90 7.70
N SER A 115 -14.65 7.07 7.07
CA SER A 115 -15.79 7.81 6.55
C SER A 115 -16.52 7.03 5.44
N ALA A 116 -15.79 6.37 4.54
CA ALA A 116 -16.39 5.52 3.51
C ALA A 116 -17.10 4.29 4.12
N PHE A 117 -16.52 3.70 5.18
CA PHE A 117 -17.15 2.61 5.93
C PHE A 117 -18.43 3.06 6.63
N ASP A 118 -18.40 4.17 7.37
CA ASP A 118 -19.57 4.73 8.06
C ASP A 118 -20.72 5.06 7.09
N ARG A 119 -20.38 5.53 5.89
CA ARG A 119 -21.34 5.80 4.80
C ARG A 119 -21.82 4.55 4.05
N LYS A 120 -21.29 3.36 4.36
CA LYS A 120 -21.56 2.10 3.65
C LYS A 120 -21.19 2.15 2.15
N CYS A 121 -20.13 2.89 1.83
CA CYS A 121 -19.62 3.05 0.47
C CYS A 121 -18.48 2.06 0.15
N LEU A 122 -17.97 1.34 1.16
CA LEU A 122 -17.03 0.25 0.95
C LEU A 122 -17.77 -1.02 0.52
N GLY A 123 -17.25 -1.70 -0.49
CA GLY A 123 -17.66 -3.05 -0.86
C GLY A 123 -17.00 -4.10 0.05
N ALA A 124 -17.50 -5.33 -0.02
CA ALA A 124 -17.09 -6.41 0.90
C ALA A 124 -15.57 -6.66 0.96
N GLU A 125 -14.88 -6.57 -0.18
CA GLU A 125 -13.42 -6.72 -0.21
C GLU A 125 -12.70 -5.57 0.50
N ALA A 126 -13.15 -4.33 0.27
CA ALA A 126 -12.59 -3.15 0.90
C ALA A 126 -12.85 -3.14 2.41
N GLU A 127 -14.04 -3.55 2.84
CA GLU A 127 -14.37 -3.75 4.26
C GLU A 127 -13.47 -4.79 4.92
N THR A 128 -13.22 -5.91 4.25
CA THR A 128 -12.31 -6.96 4.75
C THR A 128 -10.89 -6.43 4.93
N CYS A 129 -10.38 -5.68 3.94
CA CYS A 129 -9.06 -5.06 4.01
C CYS A 129 -8.98 -4.01 5.13
N PHE A 130 -10.03 -3.21 5.29
CA PHE A 130 -10.10 -2.21 6.35
C PHE A 130 -10.11 -2.87 7.73
N ALA A 131 -10.94 -3.90 7.93
CA ALA A 131 -10.98 -4.67 9.19
C ALA A 131 -9.62 -5.31 9.52
N TRP A 132 -8.95 -5.91 8.53
CA TRP A 132 -7.60 -6.46 8.70
C TRP A 132 -6.59 -5.37 9.07
N LEU A 133 -6.63 -4.21 8.42
CA LEU A 133 -5.76 -3.08 8.75
C LEU A 133 -5.93 -2.66 10.21
N MET A 134 -7.18 -2.52 10.68
CA MET A 134 -7.44 -2.17 12.09
C MET A 134 -6.87 -3.24 13.03
N TYR A 135 -7.12 -4.51 12.74
CA TYR A 135 -6.63 -5.63 13.54
C TYR A 135 -5.10 -5.63 13.66
N LYS A 136 -4.39 -5.39 12.54
CA LYS A 136 -2.92 -5.30 12.54
C LYS A 136 -2.42 -4.14 13.38
N LEU A 137 -2.99 -2.94 13.20
CA LEU A 137 -2.59 -1.75 13.96
C LEU A 137 -2.75 -1.93 15.47
N ILE A 138 -3.85 -2.56 15.91
CA ILE A 138 -4.07 -2.87 17.33
C ILE A 138 -3.06 -3.93 17.82
N SER A 139 -2.77 -4.94 17.00
CA SER A 139 -1.85 -6.02 17.38
C SER A 139 -0.40 -5.52 17.53
N PHE A 140 0.03 -4.54 16.74
CA PHE A 140 1.36 -3.94 16.87
C PHE A 140 1.54 -3.18 18.20
N GLN A 141 0.49 -2.56 18.72
CA GLN A 141 0.54 -1.84 20.01
C GLN A 141 0.71 -2.78 21.21
N THR A 142 0.46 -4.07 21.04
CA THR A 142 0.56 -5.08 22.11
C THR A 142 1.88 -5.85 22.14
N SER A 143 2.83 -5.50 21.27
CA SER A 143 4.16 -6.13 21.18
C SER A 143 5.26 -5.32 21.88
#